data_AF-A0A0A1UTI2-F1
#
_entry.id   AF-A0A0A1UTI2-F1
#
_cell.length_a   1.000
_cell.length_b   1.000
_cell.length_c   1.000
_cell.angle_alpha   90.00
_cell.angle_beta   90.00
_cell.angle_gamma   90.00
#
_symmetry.space_group_name_H-M   'P 1'
#
loop_
_entity.id
_entity.type
_entity.pdbx_description
1 polymer ?
#
loop_
_entity_poly.entity_id
_entity_poly.type
_entity_poly.pdbx_seq_one_letter_code
_entity_poly.pdbx_strand_id
1 'polypeptide(L)' 'AFNQALGSLAGVARFGYAYAPLDEALSRAVVDLSNRPYSVIDLGLKREWLGKLSTEMVPHCLQSFAQGARVTL' A
#
# COMPACT_ATOMS: atom_id res chain seq x y z
N ALA A 1 -2.46 -13.19 6.77
CA ALA A 1 -2.95 -13.59 5.44
C ALA A 1 -1.92 -13.32 4.33
N PHE A 2 -1.68 -12.07 3.89
CA PHE A 2 -0.81 -11.81 2.73
C PHE A 2 0.63 -12.32 2.89
N ASN A 3 1.31 -11.98 3.99
CA ASN A 3 2.66 -12.49 4.28
C ASN A 3 2.71 -14.04 4.35
N GLN A 4 1.66 -14.67 4.88
CA GLN A 4 1.56 -16.13 4.94
C GLN A 4 1.38 -16.74 3.54
N ALA A 5 0.62 -16.09 2.68
CA ALA A 5 0.36 -16.53 1.31
C ALA A 5 1.57 -16.35 0.39
N LEU A 6 2.40 -15.32 0.61
CA LEU A 6 3.66 -15.12 -0.13
C LEU A 6 4.65 -16.28 0.07
N GLY A 7 4.66 -16.90 1.25
CA GLY A 7 5.54 -18.02 1.54
C GLY A 7 7.02 -17.66 1.36
N SER A 8 7.67 -18.28 0.36
CA SER A 8 9.07 -17.98 0.02
C SER A 8 9.15 -16.83 -0.98
N LEU A 9 9.96 -15.82 -0.66
CA LEU A 9 10.29 -14.73 -1.58
C LEU A 9 11.37 -15.13 -2.61
N ALA A 10 11.83 -16.38 -2.62
CA ALA A 10 12.78 -16.84 -3.62
C ALA A 10 12.10 -16.95 -5.00
N GLY A 11 12.69 -16.33 -6.01
CA GLY A 11 12.20 -16.39 -7.39
C GLY A 11 11.05 -15.45 -7.74
N VAL A 12 10.56 -14.64 -6.80
CA VAL A 12 9.59 -13.58 -7.11
C VAL A 12 10.28 -12.29 -7.52
N ALA A 13 9.62 -11.49 -8.34
CA ALA A 13 10.03 -10.11 -8.57
C ALA A 13 9.89 -9.33 -7.25
N ARG A 14 11.02 -9.07 -6.60
CA ARG A 14 11.05 -8.42 -5.27
C ARG A 14 10.49 -7.00 -5.29
N PHE A 15 10.79 -6.25 -6.34
CA PHE A 15 10.34 -4.87 -6.52
C PHE A 15 9.22 -4.81 -7.54
N GLY A 16 8.18 -4.07 -7.23
CA GLY A 16 7.07 -3.79 -8.14
C GLY A 16 6.67 -2.33 -8.07
N TYR A 17 6.21 -1.78 -9.19
CA TYR A 17 5.60 -0.47 -9.21
C TYR A 17 4.50 -0.43 -10.27
N ALA A 18 3.49 0.38 -10.01
CA ALA A 18 2.42 0.59 -10.96
C ALA A 18 1.86 2.02 -10.83
N TYR A 19 1.38 2.53 -11.96
CA TYR A 19 0.54 3.71 -12.02
C TYR A 19 -0.89 3.27 -12.33
N ALA A 20 -1.86 3.84 -11.63
CA ALA A 20 -3.28 3.56 -11.83
C ALA A 20 -4.03 4.88 -11.98
N PRO A 21 -4.52 5.22 -13.19
CA PRO A 21 -5.39 6.38 -13.40
C PRO A 21 -6.85 6.06 -13.10
N LEU A 22 -7.61 7.06 -12.67
CA LEU A 22 -9.07 7.05 -12.60
C LEU A 22 -9.58 8.48 -12.82
N ASP A 23 -10.25 8.72 -13.94
CA ASP A 23 -10.69 10.05 -14.38
C ASP A 23 -9.54 11.09 -14.28
N GLU A 24 -9.70 12.17 -13.51
CA GLU A 24 -8.66 13.20 -13.31
C GLU A 24 -7.54 12.78 -12.33
N ALA A 25 -7.70 11.67 -11.60
CA ALA A 25 -6.75 11.23 -10.59
C ALA A 25 -5.71 10.25 -11.15
N LEU A 26 -4.48 10.34 -10.62
CA LEU A 26 -3.39 9.42 -10.92
C LEU A 26 -2.67 9.04 -9.63
N SER A 27 -2.61 7.73 -9.36
CA SER A 27 -1.91 7.19 -8.20
C SER A 27 -0.72 6.34 -8.64
N ARG A 28 0.33 6.31 -7.80
CA ARG A 28 1.46 5.39 -7.95
C ARG A 28 1.65 4.61 -6.66
N ALA A 29 1.92 3.32 -6.79
CA ALA A 29 2.42 2.49 -5.69
C ALA A 29 3.76 1.86 -6.09
N VAL A 30 4.68 1.77 -5.11
CA VAL A 30 5.96 1.08 -5.23
C VAL A 30 6.07 0.12 -4.06
N VAL A 31 6.44 -1.13 -4.29
CA VAL A 31 6.51 -2.16 -3.25
C VAL A 31 7.87 -2.85 -3.29
N ASP A 32 8.47 -3.03 -2.12
CA ASP A 32 9.62 -3.92 -1.90
C ASP A 32 9.21 -5.06 -0.96
N LEU A 33 9.21 -6.29 -1.50
CA LEU A 33 9.05 -7.53 -0.74
C LEU A 33 10.35 -7.84 0.02
N SER A 34 10.56 -7.11 1.12
CA SER A 34 11.85 -7.05 1.82
C SER A 34 11.89 -7.72 3.18
N ASN A 35 10.72 -8.06 3.74
CA ASN A 35 10.57 -8.39 5.15
C ASN A 35 10.93 -7.25 6.13
N ARG A 36 11.04 -6.01 5.61
CA ARG A 36 11.26 -4.75 6.35
C ARG A 36 10.00 -3.89 6.27
N PRO A 37 9.11 -3.97 7.26
CA PRO A 37 7.86 -3.22 7.22
C PRO A 37 8.13 -1.73 7.35
N TYR A 38 7.66 -0.97 6.35
CA TYR A 38 7.73 0.49 6.33
C TYR A 38 6.69 1.01 5.34
N SER A 39 6.18 2.23 5.54
CA SER A 39 5.23 2.81 4.60
C SER A 39 5.39 4.32 4.48
N VAL A 40 5.35 4.85 3.26
CA VAL A 40 5.17 6.28 2.99
C VAL A 40 3.91 6.47 2.16
N ILE A 41 2.87 7.02 2.78
CA ILE A 41 1.57 7.20 2.14
C ILE A 41 1.26 8.69 1.98
N ASP A 42 1.29 9.16 0.74
CA ASP A 42 0.95 10.53 0.37
C ASP A 42 -0.22 10.51 -0.63
N LEU A 43 -1.41 10.88 -0.15
CA LEU A 43 -2.66 10.79 -0.92
C LEU A 43 -3.32 12.15 -1.18
N GLY A 44 -2.89 13.22 -0.49
CA GLY A 44 -3.46 14.56 -0.67
C GLY A 44 -5.00 14.66 -0.56
N LEU A 45 -5.65 13.76 0.17
CA LEU A 45 -7.11 13.74 0.31
C LEU A 45 -7.57 15.02 1.03
N LYS A 46 -8.55 15.72 0.43
CA LYS A 46 -9.01 17.04 0.93
C LYS A 46 -10.36 17.00 1.65
N ARG A 47 -11.14 15.94 1.47
CA ARG A 47 -12.44 15.76 2.13
C ARG A 47 -12.25 14.94 3.38
N GLU A 48 -13.06 15.17 4.40
CA GLU A 48 -12.97 14.40 5.66
C GLU A 48 -13.49 12.96 5.51
N TRP A 49 -14.51 12.76 4.68
CA TRP A 49 -15.20 11.47 4.53
C TRP A 49 -15.33 11.03 3.07
N LEU A 50 -15.19 9.72 2.84
CA LEU A 50 -15.52 9.00 1.61
C LEU A 50 -16.68 8.04 1.90
N GLY A 51 -17.91 8.52 1.67
CA GLY A 51 -19.11 7.79 2.06
C GLY A 51 -19.18 7.61 3.58
N LYS A 52 -18.93 6.38 4.06
CA LYS A 52 -18.91 6.04 5.50
C LYS A 52 -17.49 5.89 6.07
N LEU A 53 -16.46 6.05 5.25
CA LEU A 53 -15.07 5.89 5.64
C LEU A 53 -14.43 7.27 5.92
N SER A 54 -13.83 7.46 7.08
CA SER A 54 -12.97 8.63 7.33
C SER A 54 -11.74 8.56 6.42
N THR A 55 -11.39 9.66 5.77
CA THR A 55 -10.23 9.72 4.86
C THR A 55 -8.91 9.51 5.57
N GLU A 56 -8.80 9.86 6.85
CA GLU A 56 -7.63 9.59 7.68
C GLU A 56 -7.37 8.09 7.83
N MET A 57 -8.42 7.26 7.73
CA MET A 57 -8.27 5.81 7.84
C MET A 57 -7.66 5.16 6.60
N VAL A 58 -7.67 5.82 5.44
CA VAL A 58 -7.07 5.29 4.22
C VAL A 58 -5.55 5.09 4.37
N PRO A 59 -4.75 6.11 4.74
CA PRO A 59 -3.32 5.90 4.98
C PRO A 59 -3.05 4.96 6.16
N HIS A 60 -3.83 5.01 7.24
CA HIS A 60 -3.69 4.07 8.36
C HIS A 60 -3.93 2.62 7.95
N CYS A 61 -4.88 2.36 7.05
CA CYS A 61 -5.13 1.03 6.53
C CYS A 61 -3.94 0.51 5.70
N LEU A 62 -3.37 1.35 4.83
CA LEU A 62 -2.22 1.00 4.01
C LEU A 62 -0.95 0.80 4.84
N GLN A 63 -0.72 1.63 5.86
CA GLN A 63 0.35 1.44 6.84
C GLN A 63 0.19 0.12 7.59
N SER A 64 -1.03 -0.17 8.08
CA SER A 64 -1.34 -1.42 8.78
C SER A 64 -1.14 -2.64 7.88
N PHE A 65 -1.50 -2.50 6.59
CA PHE A 65 -1.25 -3.52 5.58
C PHE A 65 0.26 -3.75 5.40
N ALA A 66 1.06 -2.70 5.18
CA ALA A 66 2.51 -2.82 5.01
C ALA A 66 3.18 -3.49 6.22
N GLN A 67 2.73 -3.12 7.43
CA GLN A 67 3.17 -3.71 8.68
C GLN A 67 2.85 -5.21 8.77
N GLY A 68 1.58 -5.58 8.52
CA GLY A 68 1.13 -6.97 8.62
C GLY A 68 1.62 -7.88 7.47
N ALA A 69 1.84 -7.30 6.29
CA ALA A 69 2.41 -7.95 5.12
C ALA A 69 3.94 -8.04 5.17
N ARG A 70 4.59 -7.26 6.05
CA ARG A 70 6.04 -7.14 6.19
C ARG A 70 6.74 -6.65 4.91
N VAL A 71 6.16 -5.65 4.27
CA VAL A 71 6.67 -5.05 3.03
C VAL A 71 7.01 -3.57 3.24
N THR A 72 7.86 -3.04 2.38
CA THR A 72 8.02 -1.59 2.24
C THR A 72 7.07 -1.10 1.16
N LEU A 73 6.26 -0.09 1.47
CA LEU A 73 5.21 0.49 0.60
C LEU A 73 5.33 2.01 0.47
#